data_AF-A0AAX0Z201-F1
#
_entry.id   AF-A0AAX0Z201-F1
#
_cell.length_a   1.000
_cell.length_b   1.000
_cell.length_c   1.000
_cell.angle_alpha   90.00
_cell.angle_beta   90.00
_cell.angle_gamma   90.00
#
_symmetry.space_group_name_H-M   'P 1'
#
loop_
_entity.id
_entity.type
_entity.pdbx_description
1 polymer ?
#
loop_
_entity_poly.entity_id
_entity_poly.type
_entity_poly.pdbx_seq_one_letter_code
_entity_poly.pdbx_strand_id
1 'polypeptide(L)' 'ALHEWQQPFERITALAAASNVPVATPMMGEALDMQAPRAGRRWWEKVQL' A
#
# COMPACT_ATOMS: atom_id res chain seq x y z
N ALA A 1 -12.44 18.24 -10.21
CA ALA A 1 -12.59 17.36 -9.04
C ALA A 1 -11.20 17.08 -8.48
N LEU A 2 -11.03 17.05 -7.16
CA LEU A 2 -9.75 16.64 -6.56
C LEU A 2 -9.45 15.22 -7.05
N HIS A 3 -8.19 14.95 -7.42
CA HIS A 3 -7.77 13.62 -7.85
C HIS A 3 -8.10 12.57 -6.79
N GLU A 4 -8.49 11.37 -7.24
CA GLU A 4 -8.72 10.20 -6.36
C GLU A 4 -7.47 9.93 -5.53
N TRP A 5 -7.62 10.07 -4.21
CA TRP A 5 -6.50 10.00 -3.27
C TRP A 5 -5.90 8.59 -3.18
N GLN A 6 -6.62 7.55 -3.60
CA GLN A 6 -6.10 6.17 -3.64
C GLN A 6 -5.18 5.91 -4.83
N GLN A 7 -5.29 6.69 -5.91
CA GLN A 7 -4.60 6.46 -7.19
C GLN A 7 -3.06 6.33 -7.03
N PRO A 8 -2.37 7.14 -6.21
CA PRO A 8 -0.92 6.97 -6.02
C PRO A 8 -0.56 5.60 -5.44
N PHE A 9 -1.35 5.07 -4.51
CA PHE A 9 -1.11 3.76 -3.89
C PHE A 9 -1.32 2.60 -4.87
N GLU A 10 -2.36 2.67 -5.69
CA GLU A 10 -2.61 1.69 -6.75
C GLU A 10 -1.46 1.67 -7.76
N ARG A 11 -1.02 2.85 -8.21
CA ARG A 11 0.04 2.98 -9.21
C ARG A 11 1.37 2.44 -8.69
N ILE A 12 1.77 2.80 -7.47
CA ILE A 12 3.07 2.36 -6.95
C ILE A 12 3.08 0.86 -6.64
N THR A 13 1.98 0.30 -6.12
CA THR A 13 1.91 -1.14 -5.84
C THR A 13 1.88 -1.98 -7.11
N ALA A 14 1.23 -1.52 -8.17
CA ALA A 14 1.27 -2.18 -9.48
C ALA A 14 2.68 -2.16 -10.10
N LEU A 15 3.37 -1.01 -10.03
CA LEU A 15 4.76 -0.89 -10.52
C LEU A 15 5.70 -1.80 -9.73
N ALA A 16 5.60 -1.82 -8.41
CA ALA A 16 6.44 -2.68 -7.58
C ALA A 16 6.22 -4.17 -7.87
N ALA A 17 4.96 -4.59 -8.07
CA ALA A 17 4.65 -5.97 -8.49
C ALA A 17 5.28 -6.31 -9.84
N ALA A 18 5.18 -5.42 -10.84
CA ALA A 18 5.80 -5.62 -12.15
C ALA A 18 7.34 -5.68 -12.08
N SER A 19 7.95 -4.97 -11.12
CA SER A 19 9.41 -4.99 -10.88
C SER A 19 9.87 -6.04 -9.87
N ASN A 20 8.97 -6.91 -9.39
CA ASN A 20 9.25 -7.93 -8.37
C ASN A 20 9.85 -7.34 -7.07
N VAL A 21 9.42 -6.13 -6.70
CA VAL A 21 9.81 -5.43 -5.47
C VAL A 21 8.71 -5.64 -4.42
N PRO A 22 8.98 -6.31 -3.29
CA PRO A 22 7.99 -6.48 -2.24
C PRO A 22 7.67 -5.13 -1.57
N VAL A 23 6.38 -4.89 -1.30
CA VAL A 23 5.88 -3.65 -0.67
C VAL A 23 5.15 -4.01 0.62
N ALA A 24 5.56 -3.38 1.72
CA ALA A 24 4.85 -3.43 2.99
C ALA A 24 3.79 -2.33 3.06
N THR A 25 2.60 -2.67 3.57
CA THR A 25 1.44 -1.77 3.72
C THR A 25 0.91 -1.82 5.15
N PRO A 26 1.69 -1.40 6.16
CA PRO A 26 1.21 -1.33 7.53
C PRO A 26 0.03 -0.35 7.63
N MET A 27 -0.92 -0.65 8.51
CA MET A 27 -1.94 0.31 8.91
C MET A 27 -1.29 1.50 9.61
N MET A 28 -1.99 2.64 9.65
CA MET A 28 -1.54 3.81 10.41
C MET A 28 -1.36 3.43 11.89
N GLY A 29 -0.14 3.62 12.41
CA GLY A 29 0.23 3.26 13.78
C GLY A 29 0.58 1.78 14.01
N GLU A 30 0.56 0.93 12.98
CA GLU A 30 1.02 -0.45 13.09
C GLU A 30 2.55 -0.53 13.16
N ALA A 31 3.07 -1.37 14.07
CA ALA A 31 4.50 -1.62 14.20
C ALA A 31 5.04 -2.40 12.99
N LEU A 32 6.17 -1.94 12.44
CA LEU A 32 6.86 -2.56 11.32
C LEU A 32 8.19 -3.18 11.77
N ASP A 33 8.35 -4.49 11.55
CA ASP A 33 9.65 -5.15 11.66
C ASP A 33 10.46 -4.92 10.37
N MET A 34 11.64 -4.31 10.50
CA MET A 34 12.52 -4.01 9.36
C MET A 34 13.25 -5.26 8.83
N GLN A 35 13.45 -6.29 9.66
CA GLN A 35 14.13 -7.52 9.26
C GLN A 35 13.15 -8.52 8.62
N ALA A 36 11.86 -8.41 8.95
CA ALA A 36 10.80 -9.21 8.35
C ALA A 36 9.56 -8.36 8.01
N PRO A 37 9.64 -7.46 7.02
CA PRO A 37 8.52 -6.60 6.65
C PRO A 37 7.34 -7.44 6.16
N ARG A 38 6.16 -7.24 6.76
CA ARG A 38 4.93 -7.90 6.33
C ARG A 38 4.25 -7.10 5.23
N ALA A 39 3.66 -7.79 4.25
CA ALA A 39 2.94 -7.15 3.16
C ALA A 39 1.79 -6.25 3.64
N GLY A 40 1.12 -6.59 4.75
CA GLY A 40 0.02 -5.81 5.31
C GLY A 40 -1.29 -5.94 4.51
N ARG A 41 -2.19 -4.95 4.63
CA ARG A 41 -3.43 -4.87 3.85
C ARG A 41 -3.46 -3.55 3.08
N ARG A 42 -3.99 -3.57 1.86
CA ARG A 42 -4.27 -2.38 1.06
C ARG A 42 -5.46 -1.61 1.63
N TRP A 43 -5.22 -0.86 2.70
CA TRP A 43 -6.24 -0.20 3.50
C TRP A 43 -7.01 0.89 2.73
N TRP A 44 -6.45 1.41 1.64
CA TRP A 44 -7.11 2.32 0.73
C TRP A 44 -8.21 1.67 -0.13
N GLU A 45 -8.19 0.34 -0.31
CA GLU A 45 -9.21 -0.38 -1.10
C GLU A 45 -10.55 -0.49 -0.36
N LYS A 46 -10.59 -0.27 0.96
CA LYS A 46 -11.80 -0.40 1.79
C LYS A 46 -12.55 0.90 2.04
N VAL A 47 -12.14 2.01 1.42
CA VAL A 47 -12.87 3.27 1.55
C VAL A 47 -13.89 3.37 0.42
N GLN A 48 -15.01 2.65 0.58
CA GLN A 48 -16.25 2.90 -0.15
C GLN A 48 -17.20 3.61 0.81
N LEU A 49 -17.46 4.89 0.54
CA LEU A 49 -18.55 5.65 1.15
C LEU A 49 -19.84 5.38 0.38
#